data_AF-A0A957ZK89-F1
#
_entry.id   AF-A0A957ZK89-F1
#
_cell.length_a   1.000
_cell.length_b   1.000
_cell.length_c   1.000
_cell.angle_alpha   90.00
_cell.angle_beta   90.00
_cell.angle_gamma   90.00
#
_symmetry.space_group_name_H-M   'P 1'
#
loop_
_entity.id
_entity.type
_entity.pdbx_description
1 polymer ?
#
loop_
_entity_poly.entity_id
_entity_poly.type
_entity_poly.pdbx_seq_one_letter_code
_entity_poly.pdbx_strand_id
1 'polypeptide(L)'
;AVLRAIKPDQVHIVLPERPPAEEWVEPVDAEALLRAEAILGSEAHVVHPHVQSLDVSDYAAPHEAIAGIVMRHPMSQAQLERALCGWRPEEVDAAIVGLAREGVIRPVDRLGVRFWADAASVFPAAAGELGERAYDAR
;
A
#
# COMPACT_ATOMS: atom_id res chain seq x y z
N ALA A 1 3.22 29.30 -16.23
CA ALA A 1 2.68 28.02 -15.75
C ALA A 1 1.22 28.22 -15.37
N VAL A 2 0.31 27.41 -15.91
CA VAL A 2 -1.16 27.53 -15.75
C VAL A 2 -1.58 27.61 -14.27
N LEU A 3 -0.88 26.91 -13.38
CA LEU A 3 -1.17 26.89 -11.94
C LEU A 3 -1.03 28.27 -11.26
N ARG A 4 -0.13 29.15 -11.73
CA ARG A 4 0.03 30.50 -11.14
C ARG A 4 -1.22 31.37 -11.28
N ALA A 5 -2.01 31.15 -12.33
CA ALA A 5 -3.25 31.90 -12.54
C ALA A 5 -4.34 31.54 -11.51
N ILE A 6 -4.29 30.32 -10.98
CA ILE A 6 -5.25 29.79 -10.00
C ILE A 6 -4.92 30.29 -8.59
N LYS A 7 -3.66 30.70 -8.35
CA LYS A 7 -3.14 31.14 -7.04
C LYS A 7 -3.46 30.12 -5.92
N PRO A 8 -3.08 28.84 -6.09
CA PRO A 8 -3.33 27.85 -5.05
C PRO A 8 -2.52 28.18 -3.80
N ASP A 9 -3.09 27.95 -2.63
CA ASP A 9 -2.36 28.03 -1.35
C ASP A 9 -1.37 26.87 -1.21
N GLN A 10 -1.68 25.70 -1.78
CA GLN A 10 -0.82 24.52 -1.80
C GLN A 10 -1.09 23.64 -3.03
N VAL A 11 -0.06 22.93 -3.49
CA VAL A 11 -0.14 21.87 -4.51
C VAL A 11 0.40 20.58 -3.91
N HIS A 12 -0.44 19.55 -3.85
CA HIS A 12 -0.07 18.26 -3.24
C HIS A 12 0.26 17.24 -4.33
N ILE A 13 1.49 16.72 -4.31
CA ILE A 13 1.90 15.60 -5.16
C ILE A 13 1.69 14.32 -4.36
N VAL A 14 0.69 13.52 -4.74
CA VAL A 14 0.35 12.26 -4.06
C VAL A 14 1.01 11.10 -4.78
N LEU A 15 1.69 10.22 -4.03
CA LEU A 15 2.33 9.03 -4.57
C LEU A 15 1.46 7.78 -4.38
N PRO A 16 1.41 6.88 -5.38
CA PRO A 16 0.75 5.60 -5.22
C PRO A 16 1.59 4.69 -4.31
N GLU A 17 1.30 4.68 -3.01
CA GLU A 17 1.98 3.83 -2.01
C GLU A 17 1.21 2.54 -1.67
N ARG A 18 0.00 2.39 -2.23
CA ARG A 18 -0.80 1.15 -2.14
C ARG A 18 -0.52 0.29 -3.37
N PRO A 19 -0.80 -1.04 -3.35
CA PRO A 19 -0.52 -1.90 -4.48
C PRO A 19 -1.09 -1.25 -5.76
N PRO A 20 -0.25 -0.95 -6.76
CA PRO A 20 -0.73 -0.32 -7.97
C PRO A 20 -1.76 -1.22 -8.64
N ALA A 21 -2.82 -0.60 -9.16
CA ALA A 21 -3.91 -1.30 -9.82
C ALA A 21 -3.49 -1.86 -11.18
N GLU A 22 -2.39 -1.36 -11.77
CA GLU A 22 -1.87 -1.78 -13.07
C GLU A 22 -0.36 -2.12 -13.03
N GLU A 23 0.06 -3.10 -13.84
CA GLU A 23 1.43 -3.65 -13.84
C GLU A 23 2.50 -2.68 -14.34
N TRP A 24 2.11 -1.70 -15.15
CA TRP A 24 3.02 -0.71 -15.74
C TRP A 24 3.30 0.49 -14.83
N VAL A 25 2.63 0.57 -13.67
CA VAL A 25 2.79 1.68 -12.73
C VAL A 25 4.00 1.40 -11.85
N GLU A 26 5.04 2.19 -12.05
CA GLU A 26 6.24 2.18 -11.23
C GLU A 26 6.30 3.41 -10.32
N PRO A 27 6.86 3.29 -9.11
CA PRO A 27 7.07 4.43 -8.23
C PRO A 27 8.06 5.40 -8.88
N VAL A 28 7.74 6.69 -8.78
CA VAL A 28 8.59 7.77 -9.30
C VAL A 28 9.86 7.87 -8.46
N ASP A 29 11.02 8.02 -9.11
CA ASP A 29 12.28 8.21 -8.40
C ASP A 29 12.42 9.61 -7.77
N ALA A 30 13.37 9.77 -6.84
CA ALA A 30 13.57 11.03 -6.13
C ALA A 30 13.95 12.20 -7.05
N GLU A 31 14.65 11.95 -8.16
CA GLU A 31 15.05 13.00 -9.10
C GLU A 31 13.83 13.54 -9.86
N ALA A 32 12.95 12.65 -10.30
CA ALA A 32 11.71 12.98 -10.97
C ALA A 32 10.73 13.71 -10.05
N LEU A 33 10.69 13.38 -8.75
CA LEU A 33 9.93 14.14 -7.75
C LEU A 33 10.46 15.56 -7.57
N LEU A 34 11.78 15.73 -7.42
CA LEU A 34 12.40 17.05 -7.33
C LEU A 34 12.13 17.89 -8.59
N ARG A 35 12.17 17.24 -9.76
CA ARG A 35 11.85 17.88 -11.04
C ARG A 35 10.39 18.31 -11.10
N ALA A 36 9.47 17.48 -10.60
CA ALA A 36 8.04 17.82 -10.53
C ALA A 36 7.81 19.03 -9.62
N GLU A 37 8.40 19.06 -8.43
CA GLU A 37 8.34 20.22 -7.52
C GLU A 37 8.88 21.50 -8.19
N ALA A 38 10.03 21.43 -8.87
CA ALA A 38 10.60 22.56 -9.57
C ALA A 38 9.70 23.10 -10.71
N ILE A 39 9.00 22.22 -11.42
CA ILE A 39 8.06 22.59 -12.50
C ILE A 39 6.79 23.22 -11.93
N LEU A 40 6.26 22.66 -10.85
CA LEU A 40 5.00 23.08 -10.23
C LEU A 40 5.15 24.33 -9.35
N GLY A 41 6.37 24.60 -8.85
CA GLY A 41 6.73 25.78 -8.08
C GLY A 41 6.76 25.53 -6.56
N SER A 42 7.10 26.57 -5.80
CA SER A 42 7.31 26.52 -4.34
C SER A 42 6.12 26.02 -3.53
N GLU A 43 4.90 26.14 -4.06
CA GLU A 43 3.68 25.70 -3.37
C GLU A 43 3.47 24.18 -3.49
N ALA A 44 4.23 23.53 -4.37
CA ALA A 44 4.19 22.08 -4.57
C ALA A 44 5.07 21.34 -3.58
N HIS A 45 4.49 20.33 -2.94
CA HIS A 45 5.22 19.42 -2.08
C HIS A 45 4.70 18.00 -2.25
N VAL A 46 5.61 17.03 -2.12
CA VAL A 46 5.23 15.62 -2.01
C VAL A 46 4.50 15.38 -0.70
N VAL A 47 3.26 14.91 -0.82
CA VAL A 47 2.48 14.43 0.31
C VAL A 47 2.67 12.93 0.36
N HIS A 48 3.48 12.49 1.33
CA HIS A 48 3.42 11.11 1.77
C HIS A 48 2.05 10.92 2.43
N PRO A 49 1.23 9.97 1.95
CA PRO A 49 0.01 9.61 2.63
C PRO A 49 0.36 9.34 4.09
N HIS A 50 -0.02 10.26 4.98
CA HIS A 50 -0.04 9.96 6.39
C HIS A 50 -0.94 8.74 6.49
N VAL A 51 -0.36 7.64 6.99
CA VAL A 51 -1.15 6.52 7.49
C VAL A 51 -2.08 7.17 8.50
N GLN A 52 -3.33 7.44 8.12
CA GLN A 52 -4.33 7.91 9.06
C GLN A 52 -4.25 6.93 10.22
N SER A 53 -4.11 7.45 11.43
CA SER A 53 -4.19 6.62 12.63
C SER A 53 -5.54 5.92 12.57
N LEU A 54 -5.51 4.64 12.20
CA LEU A 54 -6.70 3.82 12.21
C LEU A 54 -7.03 3.63 13.67
N ASP A 55 -8.21 4.14 14.07
CA ASP A 55 -8.72 3.80 15.38
C ASP A 55 -9.15 2.33 15.33
N VAL A 56 -8.34 1.49 15.97
CA VAL A 56 -8.57 0.06 16.09
C VAL A 56 -9.12 -0.30 17.47
N SER A 57 -9.40 0.69 18.32
CA SER A 57 -9.87 0.46 19.69
C SER A 57 -11.27 -0.15 19.76
N ASP A 58 -12.07 -0.01 18.70
CA ASP A 58 -13.40 -0.62 18.57
C ASP A 58 -13.35 -2.14 18.34
N TYR A 59 -12.20 -2.72 17.99
CA TYR A 59 -12.07 -4.15 17.76
C TYR A 59 -11.65 -4.89 19.04
N ALA A 60 -12.33 -5.99 19.33
CA ALA A 60 -12.01 -6.82 20.50
C ALA A 60 -10.76 -7.70 20.28
N ALA A 61 -10.43 -8.02 19.02
CA ALA A 61 -9.34 -8.94 18.70
C ALA A 61 -8.59 -8.55 17.41
N PRO A 62 -7.28 -8.88 17.29
CA PRO A 62 -6.47 -8.57 16.12
C PRO A 62 -7.03 -9.14 14.81
N HIS A 63 -7.58 -10.36 14.83
CA HIS A 63 -8.10 -11.00 13.61
C HIS A 63 -9.30 -10.24 13.00
N GLU A 64 -10.20 -9.73 13.84
CA GLU A 64 -11.34 -8.91 13.39
C GLU A 64 -10.86 -7.56 12.84
N ALA A 65 -9.90 -6.93 13.53
CA ALA A 65 -9.29 -5.68 13.09
C ALA A 65 -8.61 -5.85 11.72
N ILE A 66 -7.75 -6.87 11.57
CA ILE A 66 -7.04 -7.15 10.32
C ILE A 66 -8.03 -7.40 9.18
N ALA A 67 -9.01 -8.28 9.37
CA ALA A 67 -10.01 -8.56 8.34
C ALA A 67 -10.78 -7.28 7.94
N GLY A 68 -11.24 -6.50 8.92
CA GLY A 68 -11.97 -5.26 8.68
C GLY A 68 -11.14 -4.17 7.99
N ILE A 69 -9.83 -4.09 8.25
CA ILE A 69 -8.92 -3.13 7.62
C ILE A 69 -8.59 -3.57 6.19
N VAL A 70 -8.08 -4.79 6.05
CA VAL A 70 -7.51 -5.32 4.80
C VAL A 70 -8.56 -5.54 3.71
N MET A 71 -9.81 -5.82 4.09
CA MET A 71 -10.93 -5.91 3.14
C MET A 71 -11.28 -4.59 2.46
N ARG A 72 -11.10 -3.46 3.15
CA ARG A 72 -11.36 -2.14 2.59
C ARG A 72 -10.12 -1.56 1.92
N HIS A 73 -8.96 -1.83 2.50
CA HIS A 73 -7.71 -1.18 2.16
C HIS A 73 -6.55 -2.17 2.24
N PRO A 74 -6.01 -2.64 1.10
CA PRO A 74 -4.76 -3.39 1.09
C PRO A 74 -3.67 -2.59 1.81
N MET A 75 -2.95 -3.26 2.70
CA MET A 75 -2.03 -2.61 3.64
C MET A 75 -0.72 -3.40 3.74
N SER A 76 0.42 -2.71 3.83
CA SER A 76 1.71 -3.39 3.99
C SER A 76 1.85 -4.03 5.37
N GLN A 77 2.71 -5.04 5.50
CA GLN A 77 3.02 -5.66 6.80
C GLN A 77 3.36 -4.60 7.86
N ALA A 78 4.29 -3.69 7.53
CA ALA A 78 4.72 -2.63 8.45
C ALA A 78 3.61 -1.60 8.77
N GLN A 79 2.67 -1.38 7.85
CA GLN A 79 1.51 -0.53 8.12
C GLN A 79 0.53 -1.22 9.08
N LEU A 80 0.28 -2.52 8.92
CA LEU A 80 -0.56 -3.30 9.84
C LEU A 80 0.04 -3.36 11.24
N GLU A 81 1.33 -3.67 11.35
CA GLU A 81 2.05 -3.70 12.64
C GLU A 81 1.97 -2.35 13.37
N ARG A 82 2.11 -1.24 12.64
CA ARG A 82 1.96 0.11 13.22
C ARG A 82 0.52 0.41 13.62
N ALA A 83 -0.46 0.02 12.80
CA ALA A 83 -1.87 0.24 13.11
C ALA A 83 -2.34 -0.57 14.32
N LEU A 84 -1.77 -1.77 14.51
CA LEU A 84 -2.13 -2.72 15.56
C LEU A 84 -1.15 -2.72 16.74
N CYS A 85 -0.37 -1.64 16.90
CA CYS A 85 0.67 -1.54 17.94
C CYS A 85 0.15 -1.63 19.38
N GLY A 86 -1.17 -1.56 19.58
CA GLY A 86 -1.83 -1.81 20.86
C GLY A 86 -1.92 -3.30 21.26
N TRP A 87 -1.74 -4.23 20.33
CA TRP A 87 -1.64 -5.67 20.59
C TRP A 87 -0.20 -6.15 20.57
N ARG A 88 0.05 -7.35 21.13
CA ARG A 88 1.38 -7.94 21.08
C ARG A 88 1.72 -8.35 19.64
N PRO A 89 2.96 -8.11 19.17
CA PRO A 89 3.36 -8.50 17.80
C PRO A 89 3.07 -9.97 17.48
N GLU A 90 3.26 -10.86 18.45
CA GLU A 90 3.02 -12.30 18.26
C GLU A 90 1.54 -12.63 18.03
N GLU A 91 0.63 -11.87 18.64
CA GLU A 91 -0.82 -12.03 18.45
C GLU A 91 -1.25 -11.52 17.07
N VAL A 92 -0.63 -10.43 16.61
CA VAL A 92 -0.83 -9.87 15.26
C VAL A 92 -0.34 -10.86 14.20
N ASP A 93 0.88 -11.37 14.35
CA ASP A 93 1.46 -12.35 13.43
C ASP A 93 0.63 -13.64 13.38
N ALA A 94 0.22 -14.15 14.53
CA ALA A 94 -0.63 -15.34 14.60
C ALA A 94 -1.98 -15.12 13.90
N ALA A 95 -2.58 -13.94 14.05
CA ALA A 95 -3.83 -13.58 13.39
C ALA A 95 -3.66 -13.47 11.87
N ILE A 96 -2.57 -12.84 11.39
CA ILE A 96 -2.25 -12.78 9.95
C ILE A 96 -2.11 -14.18 9.38
N VAL A 97 -1.32 -15.05 10.03
CA VAL A 97 -1.11 -16.44 9.60
C VAL A 97 -2.43 -17.21 9.59
N GLY A 98 -3.26 -17.05 10.61
CA GLY A 98 -4.58 -17.67 10.70
C GLY A 98 -5.49 -17.27 9.54
N LEU A 99 -5.68 -15.96 9.33
CA LEU A 99 -6.53 -15.43 8.26
C LEU A 99 -6.03 -15.79 6.86
N ALA A 100 -4.71 -15.83 6.66
CA ALA A 100 -4.12 -16.26 5.40
C ALA A 100 -4.37 -17.76 5.14
N ARG A 101 -4.25 -18.60 6.19
CA ARG A 101 -4.52 -20.05 6.10
C ARG A 101 -6.00 -20.33 5.83
N GLU A 102 -6.89 -19.52 6.39
CA GLU A 102 -8.33 -19.60 6.19
C GLU A 102 -8.78 -19.04 4.84
N GLY A 103 -7.89 -18.37 4.11
CA GLY A 103 -8.18 -17.77 2.81
C GLY A 103 -9.04 -16.50 2.90
N VAL A 104 -9.03 -15.82 4.05
CA VAL A 104 -9.70 -14.53 4.24
C VAL A 104 -8.86 -13.39 3.66
N ILE A 105 -7.54 -13.47 3.84
CA ILE A 105 -6.58 -12.53 3.28
C ILE A 105 -5.52 -13.27 2.45
N ARG A 106 -4.86 -12.55 1.55
CA ARG A 106 -3.73 -13.08 0.77
C ARG A 106 -2.55 -12.11 0.75
N PRO A 107 -1.31 -12.62 0.71
CA PRO A 107 -0.15 -11.78 0.47
C PRO A 107 -0.13 -11.33 -0.99
N VAL A 108 0.29 -10.09 -1.21
CA VAL A 108 0.56 -9.50 -2.52
C VAL A 108 1.92 -8.81 -2.42
N ASP A 109 2.92 -9.39 -3.06
CA ASP A 109 4.27 -8.82 -3.08
C ASP A 109 4.38 -7.82 -4.25
N ARG A 110 4.78 -6.57 -3.95
CA ARG A 110 4.96 -5.49 -4.94
C ARG A 110 6.14 -4.60 -4.56
N LEU A 111 7.02 -4.35 -5.53
CA LEU A 111 8.17 -3.44 -5.36
C LEU A 111 9.05 -3.83 -4.15
N GLY A 112 9.18 -5.13 -3.86
CA GLY A 112 9.93 -5.65 -2.71
C GLY A 112 9.21 -5.51 -1.36
N VAL A 113 7.96 -5.06 -1.34
CA VAL A 113 7.14 -4.88 -0.14
C VAL A 113 5.97 -5.86 -0.16
N ARG A 114 5.72 -6.51 0.99
CA ARG A 114 4.57 -7.38 1.19
C ARG A 114 3.36 -6.60 1.65
N PHE A 115 2.27 -6.75 0.90
CA PHE A 115 0.95 -6.25 1.25
C PHE A 115 0.01 -7.40 1.58
N TRP A 116 -0.98 -7.13 2.41
CA TRP A 116 -2.10 -8.00 2.68
C TRP A 116 -3.34 -7.38 2.06
N ALA A 117 -4.10 -8.19 1.34
CA ALA A 117 -5.35 -7.81 0.70
C ALA A 117 -6.41 -8.87 0.97
N ASP A 118 -7.68 -8.51 0.80
CA ASP A 118 -8.76 -9.48 0.77
C ASP A 118 -8.50 -10.54 -0.31
N ALA A 119 -8.80 -11.79 0.01
CA ALA A 119 -8.53 -12.91 -0.87
C ALA A 119 -9.32 -12.84 -2.19
N ALA A 120 -10.49 -12.20 -2.19
CA ALA A 120 -11.30 -12.01 -3.39
C ALA A 120 -10.86 -10.82 -4.26
N SER A 121 -10.00 -9.93 -3.74
CA SER A 121 -9.48 -8.79 -4.49
C SER A 121 -8.55 -9.26 -5.62
N VAL A 122 -8.72 -8.72 -6.83
CA VAL A 122 -7.89 -9.05 -8.00
C VAL A 122 -6.90 -7.92 -8.26
N PHE A 123 -5.62 -8.28 -8.35
CA PHE A 123 -4.53 -7.38 -8.76
C PHE A 123 -3.86 -8.01 -9.99
N PRO A 124 -3.56 -7.24 -11.05
CA PRO A 124 -2.88 -7.78 -12.22
C PRO A 124 -1.44 -8.17 -11.84
N ALA A 125 -0.97 -9.32 -12.30
CA ALA A 125 0.24 -9.99 -11.83
C ALA A 125 1.51 -9.22 -12.24
N ALA A 126 2.52 -9.05 -11.38
CA ALA A 126 3.72 -8.36 -11.82
C ALA A 126 4.34 -9.13 -13.00
N ALA A 127 4.78 -8.42 -14.06
CA ALA A 127 5.32 -9.01 -15.28
C ALA A 127 6.56 -9.93 -15.08
N GLY A 128 7.02 -10.14 -13.85
CA GLY A 128 8.05 -11.11 -13.47
C GLY A 128 7.55 -12.50 -13.06
N GLU A 129 6.28 -12.70 -12.69
CA GLU A 129 5.80 -14.02 -12.21
C GLU A 129 5.39 -14.97 -13.36
N LEU A 130 5.18 -14.44 -14.56
CA LEU A 130 4.92 -15.24 -15.77
C LEU A 130 6.19 -15.79 -16.42
N GLY A 131 7.38 -15.30 -16.01
CA GLY A 131 8.67 -15.73 -16.55
C GLY A 131 9.17 -17.07 -16.01
N GLU A 132 8.76 -17.47 -14.82
CA GLU A 132 9.32 -18.66 -14.15
C GLU A 132 8.51 -19.94 -14.42
N ARG A 133 7.24 -19.83 -14.83
CA ARG A 133 6.45 -20.99 -15.28
C ARG A 133 6.65 -21.37 -16.75
N ALA A 134 7.32 -20.51 -17.54
CA ALA A 134 7.55 -20.76 -18.96
C ALA A 134 8.91 -21.43 -19.27
N TYR A 135 9.80 -21.55 -18.27
CA TYR A 135 11.16 -22.09 -18.48
C TYR A 135 11.36 -23.55 -18.04
N ASP A 136 10.33 -24.19 -17.48
CA ASP A 136 10.39 -25.60 -17.01
C ASP A 136 9.60 -26.57 -17.92
N ALA A 137 9.29 -26.14 -19.15
CA ALA A 137 8.57 -26.93 -20.14
C ALA A 137 9.23 -26.89 -21.54
N ARG A 138 10.55 -27.02 -21.60
CA ARG A 138 11.30 -27.28 -22.84
C ARG A 138 12.30 -28.41 -22.69
#